data_AF-A0A7W0GSZ6-F1
#
_entry.id   AF-A0A7W0GSZ6-F1
#
_cell.length_a   1.000
_cell.length_b   1.000
_cell.length_c   1.000
_cell.angle_alpha   90.00
_cell.angle_beta   90.00
_cell.angle_gamma   90.00
#
_symmetry.space_group_name_H-M   'P 1'
#
loop_
_entity.id
_entity.type
_entity.pdbx_description
1 polymer ?
#
loop_
_entity_poly.entity_id
_entity_poly.type
_entity_poly.pdbx_seq_one_letter_code
_entity_poly.pdbx_strand_id
1 'polypeptide(L)'
;MIRVATNIPEFFYPKAEYIFRFFSHLWGVPVSISRYPLQAEKADIMYSSNHQDRHQGAVCIPFNERLYDAECRCDSVRHDGLTIWSMSGSERDSPDIVAGSYRLLTFLDEQQVPSDARDRRGIFFSHALPAPRRRTARLPLVDYHAQYLLRQLTKSRSDFTWPAVPKWPGGKKYAIAVTHDTDAVSLGAAKELGTNFAKFLIRRDLIFLDMFLSGVRYIGKPTENPFFGFPLWREFETSRQFYSCFYLFAKVVPLKKDINNCKSSVVEQRIDWDILRRMAASGWEFGFHAPIDPENKLDAFVEGKRWIEEKLRTPIYGLRHHYWALDWTKPQVTFRKHIDAGFRYDTSIAWKDIAGFRAATCHPFRPFDPEQERPLDIYEIPTCLMDGHIIKNPDDVSSAVEEGLGIVRKVKEQGGVVVLDWHTETACNAYNYRSHLTVLRHILEPLLEDG
;
A
#
# COMPACT_ATOMS: atom_id res chain seq x y z
N MET A 1 3.69 -29.07 5.43
CA MET A 1 4.90 -28.22 5.58
C MET A 1 5.77 -28.41 4.35
N ILE A 2 6.33 -27.34 3.80
CA ILE A 2 7.28 -27.37 2.67
C ILE A 2 8.70 -27.27 3.24
N ARG A 3 9.61 -28.13 2.78
CA ARG A 3 11.02 -28.15 3.18
C ARG A 3 11.87 -27.46 2.12
N VAL A 4 12.60 -26.44 2.51
CA VAL A 4 13.49 -25.67 1.66
C VAL A 4 14.92 -25.94 2.10
N ALA A 5 15.76 -26.42 1.19
CA ALA A 5 17.21 -26.47 1.36
C ALA A 5 17.85 -25.30 0.62
N THR A 6 18.79 -24.62 1.27
CA THR A 6 19.55 -23.51 0.67
C THR A 6 21.03 -23.85 0.59
N ASN A 7 21.61 -23.77 -0.61
CA ASN A 7 23.06 -23.77 -0.84
C ASN A 7 23.48 -22.45 -1.51
N ILE A 8 23.53 -21.39 -0.70
CA ILE A 8 23.83 -20.02 -1.12
C ILE A 8 24.82 -19.38 -0.13
N PRO A 9 25.54 -18.31 -0.50
CA PRO A 9 26.42 -17.62 0.43
C PRO A 9 25.67 -17.08 1.65
N GLU A 10 26.32 -17.10 2.82
CA GLU A 10 25.72 -16.78 4.11
C GLU A 10 25.06 -15.39 4.14
N PHE A 11 25.67 -14.41 3.48
CA PHE A 11 25.15 -13.04 3.36
C PHE A 11 23.74 -12.96 2.73
N PHE A 12 23.36 -13.92 1.90
CA PHE A 12 22.04 -13.93 1.24
C PHE A 12 20.99 -14.76 1.99
N TYR A 13 21.40 -15.52 3.00
CA TYR A 13 20.49 -16.40 3.74
C TYR A 13 19.31 -15.67 4.38
N PRO A 14 19.49 -14.54 5.12
CA PRO A 14 18.35 -13.84 5.73
C PRO A 14 17.35 -13.30 4.69
N LYS A 15 17.85 -12.93 3.50
CA LYS A 15 17.06 -12.39 2.39
C LYS A 15 16.21 -13.49 1.75
N ALA A 16 16.79 -14.67 1.52
CA ALA A 16 16.08 -15.84 1.05
C ALA A 16 15.05 -16.33 2.08
N GLU A 17 15.43 -16.37 3.36
CA GLU A 17 14.53 -16.75 4.46
C GLU A 17 13.30 -15.84 4.52
N TYR A 18 13.51 -14.52 4.43
CA TYR A 18 12.43 -13.54 4.39
C TYR A 18 11.42 -13.84 3.27
N ILE A 19 11.90 -14.14 2.05
CA ILE A 19 11.03 -14.44 0.91
C ILE A 19 10.30 -15.77 1.04
N PHE A 20 10.98 -16.84 1.47
CA PHE A 20 10.30 -18.12 1.68
C PHE A 20 9.24 -18.04 2.79
N ARG A 21 9.48 -17.26 3.84
CA ARG A 21 8.47 -16.98 4.88
C ARG A 21 7.32 -16.14 4.34
N PHE A 22 7.58 -15.18 3.45
CA PHE A 22 6.50 -14.43 2.79
C PHE A 22 5.67 -15.34 1.87
N PHE A 23 6.31 -16.16 1.04
CA PHE A 23 5.62 -17.16 0.22
C PHE A 23 4.82 -18.15 1.06
N SER A 24 5.37 -18.61 2.18
CA SER A 24 4.67 -19.44 3.16
C SER A 24 3.36 -18.80 3.63
N HIS A 25 3.37 -17.49 3.92
CA HIS A 25 2.18 -16.73 4.26
C HIS A 25 1.19 -16.67 3.08
N LEU A 26 1.67 -16.37 1.87
CA LEU A 26 0.83 -16.36 0.67
C LEU A 26 0.22 -17.71 0.34
N TRP A 27 0.85 -18.81 0.77
CA TRP A 27 0.36 -20.15 0.53
C TRP A 27 -0.52 -20.69 1.65
N GLY A 28 -0.46 -20.11 2.85
CA GLY A 28 -1.02 -20.73 4.04
C GLY A 28 -0.35 -22.06 4.40
N VAL A 29 0.88 -22.30 3.90
CA VAL A 29 1.65 -23.54 4.11
C VAL A 29 2.92 -23.21 4.87
N PRO A 30 3.13 -23.76 6.08
CA PRO A 30 4.38 -23.56 6.82
C PRO A 30 5.59 -24.05 6.04
N VAL A 31 6.68 -23.29 6.08
CA VAL A 31 7.99 -23.67 5.52
C VAL A 31 9.00 -23.98 6.63
N SER A 32 9.84 -24.98 6.39
CA SER A 32 11.07 -25.24 7.14
C SER A 32 12.25 -24.97 6.22
N ILE A 33 13.24 -24.18 6.67
CA ILE A 33 14.37 -23.74 5.84
C ILE A 33 15.66 -24.24 6.50
N SER A 34 16.45 -25.04 5.79
CA SER A 34 17.72 -25.59 6.28
C SER A 34 18.88 -25.26 5.33
N ARG A 35 20.10 -25.14 5.90
CA ARG A 35 21.33 -24.96 5.11
C ARG A 35 21.85 -26.31 4.62
N TYR A 36 22.27 -26.37 3.36
CA TYR A 36 22.94 -27.54 2.78
C TYR A 36 24.26 -27.83 3.53
N PRO A 37 24.66 -29.10 3.75
CA PRO A 37 24.04 -30.37 3.30
C PRO A 37 23.00 -30.96 4.27
N LEU A 38 22.68 -30.29 5.39
CA LEU A 38 21.78 -30.85 6.40
C LEU A 38 20.35 -31.02 5.83
N GLN A 39 19.90 -32.27 5.72
CA GLN A 39 18.55 -32.68 5.29
C GLN A 39 18.19 -32.47 3.80
N ALA A 40 19.18 -32.26 2.92
CA ALA A 40 18.96 -31.96 1.50
C ALA A 40 18.23 -33.07 0.71
N GLU A 41 18.45 -34.35 1.06
CA GLU A 41 17.83 -35.50 0.40
C GLU A 41 16.30 -35.55 0.51
N LYS A 42 15.73 -34.71 1.38
CA LYS A 42 14.27 -34.62 1.62
C LYS A 42 13.71 -33.23 1.30
N ALA A 43 14.46 -32.36 0.62
CA ALA A 43 13.98 -31.03 0.30
C ALA A 43 12.89 -31.06 -0.77
N ASP A 44 11.86 -30.22 -0.60
CA ASP A 44 10.82 -30.00 -1.62
C ASP A 44 11.25 -28.87 -2.57
N ILE A 45 12.00 -27.89 -2.05
CA ILE A 45 12.65 -26.81 -2.82
C ILE A 45 14.15 -26.84 -2.55
N MET A 46 14.96 -26.77 -3.60
CA MET A 46 16.39 -26.47 -3.52
C MET A 46 16.67 -25.09 -4.09
N TYR A 47 17.15 -24.16 -3.27
CA TYR A 47 17.64 -22.85 -3.71
C TYR A 47 19.17 -22.84 -3.68
N SER A 48 19.82 -22.86 -4.84
CA SER A 48 21.25 -23.13 -4.92
C SER A 48 22.01 -22.30 -5.97
N SER A 49 23.24 -21.92 -5.64
CA SER A 49 24.22 -21.34 -6.57
C SER A 49 24.89 -22.39 -7.46
N ASN A 50 24.76 -23.68 -7.14
CA ASN A 50 25.32 -24.78 -7.90
C ASN A 50 24.22 -25.51 -8.70
N HIS A 51 24.26 -25.40 -10.02
CA HIS A 51 23.30 -26.05 -10.92
C HIS A 51 23.30 -27.59 -10.85
N GLN A 52 24.33 -28.19 -10.25
CA GLN A 52 24.42 -29.64 -10.02
C GLN A 52 23.66 -30.12 -8.79
N ASP A 53 23.18 -29.24 -7.90
CA ASP A 53 22.45 -29.60 -6.67
C ASP A 53 21.00 -30.05 -6.94
N ARG A 54 20.79 -30.80 -8.02
CA ARG A 54 19.47 -31.30 -8.41
C ARG A 54 19.19 -32.60 -7.66
N HIS A 55 18.21 -32.57 -6.78
CA HIS A 55 17.66 -33.78 -6.17
C HIS A 55 16.41 -34.23 -6.92
N GLN A 56 16.26 -35.55 -7.10
CA GLN A 56 15.11 -36.12 -7.78
C GLN A 56 13.82 -35.78 -6.99
N GLY A 57 12.90 -35.06 -7.62
CA GLY A 57 11.62 -34.66 -7.03
C GLY A 57 11.60 -33.28 -6.35
N ALA A 58 12.74 -32.60 -6.20
CA ALA A 58 12.78 -31.23 -5.68
C ALA A 58 12.63 -30.19 -6.79
N VAL A 59 11.90 -29.10 -6.52
CA VAL A 59 11.89 -27.92 -7.38
C VAL A 59 13.20 -27.14 -7.16
N CYS A 60 14.01 -27.05 -8.20
CA CYS A 60 15.28 -26.32 -8.15
C CYS A 60 15.08 -24.87 -8.59
N ILE A 61 15.48 -23.93 -7.75
CA ILE A 61 15.52 -22.50 -8.03
C ILE A 61 16.98 -22.08 -8.07
N PRO A 62 17.46 -21.46 -9.17
CA PRO A 62 18.84 -20.99 -9.24
C PRO A 62 19.01 -19.77 -8.35
N PHE A 63 20.16 -19.64 -7.70
CA PHE A 63 20.59 -18.43 -7.03
C PHE A 63 21.41 -17.56 -8.00
N ASN A 64 21.04 -16.28 -8.11
CA ASN A 64 21.78 -15.29 -8.86
C ASN A 64 22.03 -14.04 -8.01
N GLU A 65 23.26 -13.92 -7.51
CA GLU A 65 23.73 -12.79 -6.70
C GLU A 65 23.47 -11.43 -7.36
N ARG A 66 23.54 -11.33 -8.70
CA ARG A 66 23.35 -10.06 -9.41
C ARG A 66 21.98 -9.45 -9.16
N LEU A 67 20.94 -10.24 -8.88
CA LEU A 67 19.59 -9.71 -8.65
C LEU A 67 19.49 -8.87 -7.36
N TYR A 68 20.43 -9.03 -6.44
CA TYR A 68 20.54 -8.22 -5.22
C TYR A 68 21.28 -6.89 -5.43
N ASP A 69 21.91 -6.69 -6.60
CA ASP A 69 22.55 -5.43 -6.98
C ASP A 69 21.51 -4.47 -7.59
N ALA A 70 21.42 -3.26 -7.05
CA ALA A 70 20.55 -2.19 -7.54
C ALA A 70 20.71 -1.92 -9.04
N GLU A 71 21.93 -1.99 -9.56
CA GLU A 71 22.26 -1.72 -10.97
C GLU A 71 21.84 -2.85 -11.93
N CYS A 72 21.45 -4.00 -11.38
CA CYS A 72 21.00 -5.14 -12.18
C CYS A 72 19.75 -4.78 -12.99
N ARG A 73 19.87 -4.90 -14.32
CA ARG A 73 18.72 -4.70 -15.22
C ARG A 73 17.84 -5.93 -15.19
N CYS A 74 16.55 -5.70 -14.95
CA CYS A 74 15.53 -6.73 -14.91
C CYS A 74 14.46 -6.48 -15.99
N ASP A 75 13.83 -7.56 -16.45
CA ASP A 75 12.65 -7.52 -17.31
C ASP A 75 11.63 -8.56 -16.84
N SER A 76 10.49 -8.60 -17.51
CA SER A 76 9.46 -9.59 -17.27
C SER A 76 9.47 -10.68 -18.34
N VAL A 77 9.41 -11.93 -17.91
CA VAL A 77 9.23 -13.12 -18.76
C VAL A 77 7.89 -13.79 -18.44
N ARG A 78 7.40 -14.65 -19.34
CA ARG A 78 6.11 -15.34 -19.19
C ARG A 78 6.33 -16.83 -18.95
N HIS A 79 5.84 -17.34 -17.81
CA HIS A 79 5.86 -18.77 -17.46
C HIS A 79 4.50 -19.22 -16.96
N ASP A 80 3.96 -20.32 -17.51
CA ASP A 80 2.66 -20.87 -17.11
C ASP A 80 1.53 -19.82 -17.07
N GLY A 81 1.54 -18.84 -17.98
CA GLY A 81 0.56 -17.75 -18.00
C GLY A 81 0.75 -16.68 -16.91
N LEU A 82 1.84 -16.71 -16.16
CA LEU A 82 2.23 -15.72 -15.15
C LEU A 82 3.38 -14.85 -15.64
N THR A 83 3.40 -13.60 -15.19
CA THR A 83 4.50 -12.67 -15.46
C THR A 83 5.50 -12.79 -14.32
N ILE A 84 6.73 -13.17 -14.66
CA ILE A 84 7.82 -13.39 -13.71
C ILE A 84 8.90 -12.33 -13.94
N TRP A 85 9.34 -11.69 -12.87
CA TRP A 85 10.43 -10.73 -12.85
C TRP A 85 11.76 -11.47 -12.80
N SER A 86 12.65 -11.19 -13.76
CA SER A 86 13.95 -11.85 -13.87
C SER A 86 15.01 -10.88 -14.39
N MET A 87 16.27 -11.26 -14.23
CA MET A 87 17.41 -10.54 -14.81
C MET A 87 17.25 -10.48 -16.35
N SER A 88 17.46 -9.31 -16.94
CA SER A 88 17.41 -9.14 -18.38
C SER A 88 18.45 -10.02 -19.07
N GLY A 89 18.02 -10.80 -20.06
CA GLY A 89 18.91 -11.69 -20.82
C GLY A 89 19.33 -12.97 -20.10
N SER A 90 18.77 -13.29 -18.92
CA SER A 90 18.96 -14.60 -18.29
C SER A 90 18.38 -15.73 -19.14
N GLU A 91 18.86 -16.96 -18.94
CA GLU A 91 18.18 -18.15 -19.45
C GLU A 91 16.72 -18.10 -19.03
N ARG A 92 15.83 -18.16 -20.02
CA ARG A 92 14.40 -17.95 -19.77
C ARG A 92 13.81 -19.07 -18.94
N ASP A 93 14.41 -20.25 -18.92
CA ASP A 93 13.73 -21.46 -18.42
C ASP A 93 13.74 -21.61 -16.90
N SER A 94 14.59 -20.87 -16.16
CA SER A 94 14.66 -20.96 -14.70
C SER A 94 15.03 -19.61 -14.05
N PRO A 95 14.03 -18.77 -13.74
CA PRO A 95 14.26 -17.49 -13.08
C PRO A 95 14.52 -17.65 -11.56
N ASP A 96 15.45 -16.86 -11.02
CA ASP A 96 15.62 -16.71 -9.57
C ASP A 96 14.50 -15.81 -9.00
N ILE A 97 13.34 -16.42 -8.81
CA ILE A 97 12.14 -15.78 -8.26
C ILE A 97 12.29 -15.40 -6.78
N VAL A 98 13.27 -15.94 -6.06
CA VAL A 98 13.52 -15.63 -4.65
C VAL A 98 14.20 -14.26 -4.58
N ALA A 99 15.33 -14.10 -5.27
CA ALA A 99 16.01 -12.82 -5.38
C ALA A 99 15.16 -11.77 -6.11
N GLY A 100 14.42 -12.18 -7.15
CA GLY A 100 13.48 -11.31 -7.85
C GLY A 100 12.37 -10.75 -6.94
N SER A 101 11.81 -11.58 -6.06
CA SER A 101 10.83 -11.13 -5.06
C SER A 101 11.45 -10.23 -3.99
N TYR A 102 12.65 -10.55 -3.50
CA TYR A 102 13.37 -9.68 -2.58
C TYR A 102 13.59 -8.29 -3.18
N ARG A 103 14.08 -8.24 -4.41
CA ARG A 103 14.29 -7.00 -5.19
C ARG A 103 13.04 -6.14 -5.29
N LEU A 104 11.89 -6.76 -5.54
CA LEU A 104 10.61 -6.05 -5.65
C LEU A 104 10.09 -5.55 -4.30
N LEU A 105 10.10 -6.39 -3.26
CA LEU A 105 9.63 -6.03 -1.91
C LEU A 105 10.53 -5.01 -1.19
N THR A 106 11.79 -4.89 -1.62
CA THR A 106 12.76 -3.92 -1.08
C THR A 106 13.03 -2.74 -2.01
N PHE A 107 12.25 -2.62 -3.09
CA PHE A 107 12.29 -1.49 -4.03
C PHE A 107 13.65 -1.26 -4.71
N LEU A 108 14.48 -2.31 -4.87
CA LEU A 108 15.80 -2.18 -5.50
C LEU A 108 15.72 -1.64 -6.94
N ASP A 109 14.66 -1.97 -7.68
CA ASP A 109 14.42 -1.43 -9.03
C ASP A 109 14.22 0.09 -9.04
N GLU A 110 13.74 0.66 -7.93
CA GLU A 110 13.56 2.11 -7.85
C GLU A 110 14.91 2.82 -7.76
N GLN A 111 15.99 2.18 -7.30
CA GLN A 111 17.32 2.82 -7.23
C GLN A 111 17.86 3.23 -8.60
N GLN A 112 17.34 2.64 -9.69
CA GLN A 112 17.65 3.04 -11.07
C GLN A 112 16.88 4.30 -11.53
N VAL A 113 15.97 4.84 -10.72
CA VAL A 113 15.28 6.10 -11.02
C VAL A 113 16.25 7.26 -10.83
N PRO A 114 16.45 8.13 -11.84
CA PRO A 114 17.35 9.28 -11.76
C PRO A 114 17.05 10.18 -10.55
N SER A 115 18.10 10.70 -9.90
CA SER A 115 17.96 11.53 -8.71
C SER A 115 17.22 12.84 -8.96
N ASP A 116 17.31 13.40 -10.17
CA ASP A 116 16.59 14.60 -10.61
C ASP A 116 15.10 14.36 -10.92
N ALA A 117 14.69 13.11 -11.09
CA ALA A 117 13.28 12.71 -11.20
C ALA A 117 12.59 12.54 -9.83
N ARG A 118 13.37 12.60 -8.74
CA ARG A 118 12.88 12.45 -7.36
C ARG A 118 12.73 13.82 -6.70
N ASP A 119 11.69 13.96 -5.89
CA ASP A 119 11.61 15.08 -4.97
C ASP A 119 12.52 14.88 -3.74
N ARG A 120 12.54 15.86 -2.84
CA ARG A 120 13.37 15.85 -1.62
C ARG A 120 13.14 14.64 -0.68
N ARG A 121 12.06 13.89 -0.84
CA ARG A 121 11.70 12.70 -0.04
C ARG A 121 11.92 11.40 -0.82
N GLY A 122 12.47 11.50 -2.02
CA GLY A 122 12.61 10.36 -2.93
C GLY A 122 11.31 9.98 -3.64
N ILE A 123 10.22 10.77 -3.57
CA ILE A 123 8.99 10.47 -4.30
C ILE A 123 9.20 10.81 -5.78
N PHE A 124 8.71 9.97 -6.68
CA PHE A 124 8.76 10.19 -8.13
C PHE A 124 7.44 9.77 -8.80
N PHE A 125 7.26 10.17 -10.06
CA PHE A 125 6.15 9.72 -10.89
C PHE A 125 6.52 8.42 -11.60
N SER A 126 5.54 7.53 -11.80
CA SER A 126 5.73 6.19 -12.37
C SER A 126 6.40 6.16 -13.74
N HIS A 127 6.36 7.25 -14.52
CA HIS A 127 7.03 7.35 -15.81
C HIS A 127 8.55 7.32 -15.74
N ALA A 128 9.13 7.67 -14.59
CA ALA A 128 10.58 7.68 -14.32
C ALA A 128 11.15 6.27 -14.01
N LEU A 129 10.28 5.28 -13.79
CA LEU A 129 10.70 3.89 -13.57
C LEU A 129 11.43 3.33 -14.80
N PRO A 130 12.35 2.37 -14.62
CA PRO A 130 12.83 1.53 -15.70
C PRO A 130 11.67 0.98 -16.53
N ALA A 131 11.78 1.04 -17.86
CA ALA A 131 10.66 0.76 -18.76
C ALA A 131 9.99 -0.62 -18.51
N PRO A 132 10.74 -1.71 -18.21
CA PRO A 132 10.11 -2.97 -17.81
C PRO A 132 9.27 -2.87 -16.53
N ARG A 133 9.77 -2.17 -15.49
CA ARG A 133 9.08 -2.04 -14.20
C ARG A 133 7.83 -1.18 -14.34
N ARG A 134 7.88 -0.15 -15.19
CA ARG A 134 6.72 0.68 -15.55
C ARG A 134 5.61 -0.13 -16.21
N ARG A 135 5.94 -1.01 -17.17
CA ARG A 135 4.95 -1.87 -17.86
C ARG A 135 4.26 -2.84 -16.89
N THR A 136 4.96 -3.25 -15.84
CA THR A 136 4.46 -4.20 -14.84
C THR A 136 4.00 -3.53 -13.54
N ALA A 137 3.92 -2.19 -13.48
CA ALA A 137 3.54 -1.43 -12.28
C ALA A 137 2.15 -1.79 -11.74
N ARG A 138 1.28 -2.32 -12.60
CA ARG A 138 -0.08 -2.76 -12.27
C ARG A 138 -0.19 -4.27 -11.99
N LEU A 139 0.92 -5.00 -11.84
CA LEU A 139 0.90 -6.45 -11.61
C LEU A 139 1.45 -6.78 -10.21
N PRO A 140 0.82 -7.71 -9.46
CA PRO A 140 1.34 -8.22 -8.19
C PRO A 140 2.40 -9.31 -8.48
N LEU A 141 3.55 -8.90 -9.02
CA LEU A 141 4.59 -9.83 -9.50
C LEU A 141 5.09 -10.80 -8.41
N VAL A 142 5.19 -10.36 -7.16
CA VAL A 142 5.64 -11.21 -6.05
C VAL A 142 4.62 -12.33 -5.78
N ASP A 143 3.33 -12.03 -5.86
CA ASP A 143 2.26 -13.01 -5.76
C ASP A 143 2.32 -14.00 -6.92
N TYR A 144 2.59 -13.51 -8.15
CA TYR A 144 2.80 -14.36 -9.32
C TYR A 144 4.04 -15.27 -9.16
N HIS A 145 5.13 -14.81 -8.55
CA HIS A 145 6.28 -15.65 -8.24
C HIS A 145 5.92 -16.77 -7.26
N ALA A 146 5.21 -16.43 -6.18
CA ALA A 146 4.75 -17.41 -5.21
C ALA A 146 3.81 -18.44 -5.86
N GLN A 147 2.88 -17.98 -6.70
CA GLN A 147 1.96 -18.85 -7.44
C GLN A 147 2.70 -19.75 -8.43
N TYR A 148 3.71 -19.22 -9.13
CA TYR A 148 4.53 -20.00 -10.06
C TYR A 148 5.28 -21.11 -9.34
N LEU A 149 5.98 -20.80 -8.24
CA LEU A 149 6.71 -21.80 -7.45
C LEU A 149 5.78 -22.87 -6.91
N LEU A 150 4.62 -22.47 -6.41
CA LEU A 150 3.62 -23.41 -5.96
C LEU A 150 3.17 -24.38 -7.06
N ARG A 151 2.93 -23.89 -8.28
CA ARG A 151 2.56 -24.74 -9.42
C ARG A 151 3.68 -25.73 -9.76
N GLN A 152 4.94 -25.31 -9.67
CA GLN A 152 6.06 -26.23 -9.86
C GLN A 152 6.09 -27.30 -8.76
N LEU A 153 5.85 -26.90 -7.51
CA LEU A 153 5.79 -27.84 -6.39
C LEU A 153 4.68 -28.88 -6.58
N THR A 154 3.46 -28.45 -6.93
CA THR A 154 2.33 -29.37 -7.16
C THR A 154 2.58 -30.32 -8.34
N LYS A 155 3.36 -29.90 -9.35
CA LYS A 155 3.76 -30.76 -10.47
C LYS A 155 4.82 -31.79 -10.04
N SER A 156 5.76 -31.39 -9.19
CA SER A 156 6.84 -32.27 -8.68
C SER A 156 6.38 -33.24 -7.59
N ARG A 157 5.36 -32.85 -6.82
CA ARG A 157 4.80 -33.61 -5.70
C ARG A 157 3.31 -33.87 -5.90
N SER A 158 2.99 -35.03 -6.47
CA SER A 158 1.60 -35.46 -6.66
C SER A 158 0.83 -35.68 -5.36
N ASP A 159 1.54 -35.90 -4.24
CA ASP A 159 0.98 -36.05 -2.89
C ASP A 159 0.74 -34.70 -2.18
N PHE A 160 1.25 -33.60 -2.73
CA PHE A 160 1.10 -32.28 -2.14
C PHE A 160 -0.33 -31.78 -2.33
N THR A 161 -1.09 -31.81 -1.24
CA THR A 161 -2.43 -31.22 -1.16
C THR A 161 -2.32 -29.80 -0.61
N TRP A 162 -2.91 -28.86 -1.34
CA TRP A 162 -3.01 -27.47 -0.90
C TRP A 162 -3.83 -27.40 0.40
N PRO A 163 -3.38 -26.66 1.43
CA PRO A 163 -4.11 -26.59 2.68
C PRO A 163 -5.50 -25.98 2.43
N ALA A 164 -6.51 -26.63 3.00
CA ALA A 164 -7.89 -26.18 2.95
C ALA A 164 -8.17 -25.00 3.91
N VAL A 165 -7.15 -24.51 4.64
CA VAL A 165 -7.32 -23.40 5.60
C VAL A 165 -7.52 -22.11 4.81
N PRO A 166 -8.70 -21.48 4.90
CA PRO A 166 -8.93 -20.22 4.22
C PRO A 166 -8.03 -19.12 4.79
N LYS A 167 -7.44 -18.29 3.94
CA LYS A 167 -6.63 -17.14 4.35
C LYS A 167 -7.45 -16.11 5.13
N TRP A 168 -8.70 -15.91 4.69
CA TRP A 168 -9.59 -14.90 5.21
C TRP A 168 -10.70 -15.52 6.05
N PRO A 169 -11.19 -14.81 7.09
CA PRO A 169 -12.27 -15.27 7.93
C PRO A 169 -13.50 -15.74 7.12
N GLY A 170 -14.19 -16.77 7.60
CA GLY A 170 -15.41 -17.26 6.96
C GLY A 170 -15.23 -17.88 5.57
N GLY A 171 -14.00 -18.26 5.18
CA GLY A 171 -13.78 -18.91 3.89
C GLY A 171 -13.63 -17.96 2.71
N LYS A 172 -13.55 -16.64 2.96
CA LYS A 172 -13.48 -15.63 1.90
C LYS A 172 -12.20 -15.77 1.08
N LYS A 173 -12.28 -15.40 -0.20
CA LYS A 173 -11.16 -15.54 -1.14
C LYS A 173 -10.20 -14.36 -1.10
N TYR A 174 -10.69 -13.17 -0.74
CA TYR A 174 -9.95 -11.92 -0.65
C TYR A 174 -10.59 -11.05 0.44
N ALA A 175 -9.93 -9.95 0.80
CA ALA A 175 -10.48 -8.93 1.69
C ALA A 175 -10.56 -7.57 1.00
N ILE A 176 -11.38 -6.67 1.56
CA ILE A 176 -11.53 -5.29 1.10
C ILE A 176 -11.23 -4.39 2.30
N ALA A 177 -10.36 -3.40 2.09
CA ALA A 177 -10.09 -2.36 3.06
C ALA A 177 -10.48 -1.02 2.43
N VAL A 178 -11.65 -0.50 2.80
CA VAL A 178 -12.06 0.86 2.44
C VAL A 178 -11.43 1.82 3.42
N THR A 179 -10.70 2.79 2.91
CA THR A 179 -9.96 3.77 3.71
C THR A 179 -10.18 5.18 3.18
N HIS A 180 -10.03 6.16 4.06
CA HIS A 180 -10.25 7.56 3.73
C HIS A 180 -9.16 8.45 4.32
N ASP A 181 -8.44 9.15 3.45
CA ASP A 181 -7.58 10.25 3.88
C ASP A 181 -8.40 11.52 4.13
N THR A 182 -8.19 12.12 5.30
CA THR A 182 -8.86 13.35 5.72
C THR A 182 -7.93 14.54 5.50
N ASP A 183 -7.88 15.02 4.26
CA ASP A 183 -6.99 16.12 3.84
C ASP A 183 -7.52 17.50 4.21
N ALA A 184 -8.83 17.63 4.28
CA ALA A 184 -9.51 18.85 4.63
C ALA A 184 -10.78 18.56 5.44
N VAL A 185 -10.87 19.22 6.58
CA VAL A 185 -12.02 19.14 7.50
C VAL A 185 -12.80 20.45 7.57
N SER A 186 -12.25 21.53 6.98
CA SER A 186 -12.91 22.83 7.02
C SER A 186 -12.60 23.72 5.82
N LEU A 187 -13.64 24.03 5.04
CA LEU A 187 -13.56 25.02 3.97
C LEU A 187 -13.39 26.46 4.52
N GLY A 188 -13.84 26.71 5.75
CA GLY A 188 -13.68 27.98 6.46
C GLY A 188 -12.31 28.17 7.10
N ALA A 189 -11.36 27.23 6.95
CA ALA A 189 -10.00 27.41 7.43
C ALA A 189 -9.31 28.59 6.71
N ALA A 190 -8.58 29.43 7.45
CA ALA A 190 -7.98 30.65 6.88
C ALA A 190 -7.08 30.39 5.65
N LYS A 191 -6.31 29.29 5.65
CA LYS A 191 -5.47 28.88 4.52
C LYS A 191 -6.30 28.45 3.31
N GLU A 192 -7.44 27.77 3.52
CA GLU A 192 -8.36 27.41 2.43
C GLU A 192 -9.01 28.66 1.82
N LEU A 193 -9.54 29.55 2.65
CA LEU A 193 -10.14 30.81 2.19
C LEU A 193 -9.16 31.63 1.35
N GLY A 194 -7.95 31.85 1.87
CA GLY A 194 -6.91 32.60 1.15
C GLY A 194 -6.50 31.92 -0.17
N THR A 195 -6.39 30.59 -0.17
CA THR A 195 -6.03 29.84 -1.37
C THR A 195 -7.13 29.90 -2.44
N ASN A 196 -8.40 29.71 -2.06
CA ASN A 196 -9.51 29.73 -3.00
C ASN A 196 -9.70 31.14 -3.58
N PHE A 197 -9.60 32.18 -2.76
CA PHE A 197 -9.66 33.55 -3.25
C PHE A 197 -8.50 33.88 -4.20
N ALA A 198 -7.26 33.48 -3.86
CA ALA A 198 -6.12 33.67 -4.76
C ALA A 198 -6.28 32.90 -6.08
N LYS A 199 -6.77 31.66 -6.05
CA LYS A 199 -7.09 30.87 -7.25
C LYS A 199 -8.17 31.52 -8.09
N PHE A 200 -9.19 32.10 -7.48
CA PHE A 200 -10.20 32.89 -8.21
C PHE A 200 -9.56 34.06 -8.95
N LEU A 201 -8.72 34.87 -8.29
CA LEU A 201 -8.06 36.01 -8.92
C LEU A 201 -7.13 35.59 -10.09
N ILE A 202 -6.42 34.48 -9.94
CA ILE A 202 -5.45 33.98 -10.93
C ILE A 202 -6.16 33.29 -12.10
N ARG A 203 -7.09 32.37 -11.82
CA ARG A 203 -7.72 31.50 -12.82
C ARG A 203 -9.01 32.09 -13.39
N ARG A 204 -9.62 33.06 -12.71
CA ARG A 204 -10.91 33.68 -13.04
C ARG A 204 -12.07 32.68 -13.17
N ASP A 205 -11.99 31.59 -12.42
CA ASP A 205 -13.00 30.54 -12.37
C ASP A 205 -13.90 30.74 -11.14
N LEU A 206 -15.20 30.87 -11.40
CA LEU A 206 -16.23 31.17 -10.39
C LEU A 206 -16.39 30.06 -9.35
N ILE A 207 -15.97 28.82 -9.65
CA ILE A 207 -15.99 27.73 -8.67
C ILE A 207 -15.16 28.10 -7.43
N PHE A 208 -14.00 28.74 -7.62
CA PHE A 208 -13.15 29.14 -6.49
C PHE A 208 -13.74 30.31 -5.70
N LEU A 209 -14.50 31.21 -6.35
CA LEU A 209 -15.22 32.26 -5.66
C LEU A 209 -16.37 31.68 -4.83
N ASP A 210 -17.12 30.72 -5.38
CA ASP A 210 -18.19 30.05 -4.65
C ASP A 210 -17.66 29.26 -3.45
N MET A 211 -16.56 28.53 -3.62
CA MET A 211 -15.85 27.88 -2.50
C MET A 211 -15.40 28.88 -1.43
N PHE A 212 -14.91 30.07 -1.82
CA PHE A 212 -14.54 31.11 -0.86
C PHE A 212 -15.76 31.63 -0.09
N LEU A 213 -16.85 32.00 -0.79
CA LEU A 213 -18.07 32.51 -0.17
C LEU A 213 -18.73 31.46 0.74
N SER A 214 -18.79 30.21 0.30
CA SER A 214 -19.21 29.07 1.11
C SER A 214 -18.32 28.91 2.34
N GLY A 215 -17.00 28.97 2.18
CA GLY A 215 -16.08 28.91 3.30
C GLY A 215 -16.36 29.99 4.36
N VAL A 216 -16.58 31.24 3.95
CA VAL A 216 -16.94 32.36 4.83
C VAL A 216 -18.24 32.07 5.58
N ARG A 217 -19.26 31.54 4.89
CA ARG A 217 -20.55 31.17 5.50
C ARG A 217 -20.44 30.12 6.61
N TYR A 218 -19.49 29.19 6.48
CA TYR A 218 -19.33 28.05 7.40
C TYR A 218 -18.22 28.24 8.45
N ILE A 219 -17.63 29.43 8.57
CA ILE A 219 -16.66 29.74 9.63
C ILE A 219 -17.29 29.45 11.00
N GLY A 220 -16.64 28.59 11.78
CA GLY A 220 -17.08 28.24 13.14
C GLY A 220 -18.30 27.32 13.22
N LYS A 221 -18.78 26.78 12.09
CA LYS A 221 -19.93 25.86 12.00
C LYS A 221 -19.51 24.46 11.53
N PRO A 222 -18.91 23.65 12.42
CA PRO A 222 -18.28 22.39 12.01
C PRO A 222 -19.26 21.33 11.49
N THR A 223 -20.48 21.29 12.02
CA THR A 223 -21.51 20.33 11.64
C THR A 223 -22.22 20.67 10.32
N GLU A 224 -22.15 21.94 9.89
CA GLU A 224 -22.68 22.41 8.61
C GLU A 224 -21.57 22.50 7.55
N ASN A 225 -20.33 22.16 7.91
CA ASN A 225 -19.17 22.37 7.05
C ASN A 225 -19.19 21.39 5.87
N PRO A 226 -19.11 21.88 4.61
CA PRO A 226 -19.16 21.03 3.44
C PRO A 226 -17.94 20.11 3.29
N PHE A 227 -16.90 20.28 4.12
CA PHE A 227 -15.74 19.39 4.16
C PHE A 227 -15.81 18.39 5.33
N PHE A 228 -16.83 18.46 6.19
CA PHE A 228 -17.01 17.51 7.29
C PHE A 228 -17.87 16.31 6.84
N GLY A 229 -17.27 15.41 6.05
CA GLY A 229 -17.97 14.30 5.38
C GLY A 229 -18.35 13.10 6.25
N PHE A 230 -17.88 13.02 7.50
CA PHE A 230 -18.06 11.85 8.36
C PHE A 230 -19.52 11.38 8.55
N PRO A 231 -20.53 12.27 8.73
CA PRO A 231 -21.92 11.83 8.81
C PRO A 231 -22.41 11.14 7.53
N LEU A 232 -22.00 11.63 6.35
CA LEU A 232 -22.40 11.07 5.06
C LEU A 232 -21.73 9.72 4.79
N TRP A 233 -20.44 9.58 5.13
CA TRP A 233 -19.75 8.29 5.07
C TRP A 233 -20.39 7.29 6.01
N ARG A 234 -20.65 7.68 7.27
CA ARG A 234 -21.36 6.82 8.22
C ARG A 234 -22.67 6.31 7.64
N GLU A 235 -23.49 7.18 7.04
CA GLU A 235 -24.76 6.78 6.40
C GLU A 235 -24.52 5.82 5.22
N PHE A 236 -23.62 6.18 4.30
CA PHE A 236 -23.28 5.39 3.11
C PHE A 236 -22.82 3.98 3.44
N GLU A 237 -21.97 3.85 4.47
CA GLU A 237 -21.37 2.58 4.89
C GLU A 237 -22.31 1.75 5.75
N THR A 238 -23.06 2.38 6.67
CA THR A 238 -24.07 1.68 7.49
C THR A 238 -25.12 1.03 6.60
N SER A 239 -25.59 1.71 5.56
CA SER A 239 -26.58 1.16 4.63
C SER A 239 -26.06 -0.03 3.82
N ARG A 240 -24.74 -0.27 3.83
CA ARG A 240 -24.03 -1.34 3.12
C ARG A 240 -23.36 -2.34 4.07
N GLN A 241 -23.54 -2.17 5.39
CA GLN A 241 -23.05 -3.08 6.42
C GLN A 241 -21.54 -3.31 6.42
N PHE A 242 -20.75 -2.27 6.13
CA PHE A 242 -19.30 -2.30 6.31
C PHE A 242 -18.81 -1.07 7.10
N TYR A 243 -17.55 -1.12 7.55
CA TYR A 243 -16.91 -0.05 8.32
C TYR A 243 -15.52 0.21 7.75
N SER A 244 -15.25 1.45 7.39
CA SER A 244 -13.97 1.91 6.85
C SER A 244 -12.98 2.37 7.93
N CYS A 245 -11.75 2.69 7.50
CA CYS A 245 -10.75 3.37 8.31
C CYS A 245 -10.57 4.83 7.85
N PHE A 246 -10.62 5.78 8.79
CA PHE A 246 -10.35 7.20 8.52
C PHE A 246 -8.97 7.60 9.05
N TYR A 247 -8.06 8.01 8.16
CA TYR A 247 -6.79 8.61 8.56
C TYR A 247 -6.97 10.11 8.80
N LEU A 248 -6.76 10.55 10.03
CA LEU A 248 -6.97 11.94 10.45
C LEU A 248 -5.69 12.75 10.40
N PHE A 249 -5.70 13.87 9.67
CA PHE A 249 -4.55 14.77 9.60
C PHE A 249 -4.42 15.65 10.85
N ALA A 250 -3.58 15.21 11.79
CA ALA A 250 -3.30 15.91 13.05
C ALA A 250 -1.92 16.57 13.05
N LYS A 251 -1.89 17.89 12.83
CA LYS A 251 -0.67 18.70 12.91
C LYS A 251 -0.52 19.27 14.31
N VAL A 252 0.05 18.47 15.21
CA VAL A 252 0.26 18.84 16.62
C VAL A 252 1.56 19.59 16.87
N VAL A 253 2.61 19.31 16.09
CA VAL A 253 3.90 19.97 16.23
C VAL A 253 4.09 21.02 15.12
N PRO A 254 4.83 22.12 15.39
CA PRO A 254 5.24 23.03 14.33
C PRO A 254 6.12 22.30 13.30
N LEU A 255 5.62 22.23 12.07
CA LEU A 255 6.34 21.66 10.93
C LEU A 255 6.78 22.78 9.99
N LYS A 256 7.85 22.51 9.24
CA LYS A 256 8.28 23.36 8.13
C LYS A 256 7.11 23.52 7.17
N LYS A 257 6.94 24.73 6.63
CA LYS A 257 5.84 24.99 5.71
C LYS A 257 6.09 24.22 4.41
N ASP A 258 5.22 23.25 4.13
CA ASP A 258 5.10 22.65 2.81
C ASP A 258 3.78 23.13 2.19
N ILE A 259 3.84 23.61 0.95
CA ILE A 259 2.65 24.10 0.24
C ILE A 259 1.68 22.98 -0.09
N ASN A 260 2.19 21.74 -0.21
CA ASN A 260 1.41 20.55 -0.51
C ASN A 260 0.81 19.91 0.74
N ASN A 261 1.20 20.33 1.96
CA ASN A 261 0.55 19.83 3.17
C ASN A 261 -0.93 20.23 3.20
N CYS A 262 -1.75 19.34 3.77
CA CYS A 262 -3.16 19.57 4.09
C CYS A 262 -3.39 20.98 4.60
N LYS A 263 -4.43 21.63 4.09
CA LYS A 263 -4.67 23.05 4.34
C LYS A 263 -5.47 23.29 5.61
N SER A 264 -6.06 22.24 6.19
CA SER A 264 -6.70 22.26 7.49
C SER A 264 -6.29 21.03 8.29
N SER A 265 -6.17 21.19 9.60
CA SER A 265 -5.89 20.07 10.50
C SER A 265 -7.01 19.91 11.52
N VAL A 266 -7.25 18.66 11.91
CA VAL A 266 -8.20 18.34 12.99
C VAL A 266 -7.84 19.02 14.32
N VAL A 267 -6.58 19.42 14.50
CA VAL A 267 -6.07 20.11 15.70
C VAL A 267 -6.54 21.56 15.75
N GLU A 268 -6.52 22.24 14.60
CA GLU A 268 -6.73 23.69 14.50
C GLU A 268 -8.20 24.06 14.25
N GLN A 269 -9.03 23.08 13.90
CA GLN A 269 -10.42 23.30 13.52
C GLN A 269 -11.37 22.83 14.64
N ARG A 270 -12.52 23.50 14.76
CA ARG A 270 -13.63 22.95 15.53
C ARG A 270 -14.14 21.72 14.77
N ILE A 271 -14.21 20.58 15.45
CA ILE A 271 -14.70 19.31 14.91
C ILE A 271 -15.68 18.73 15.93
N ASP A 272 -16.75 18.12 15.44
CA ASP A 272 -17.60 17.27 16.26
C ASP A 272 -16.86 15.96 16.56
N TRP A 273 -16.18 15.91 17.70
CA TRP A 273 -15.50 14.69 18.14
C TRP A 273 -16.46 13.64 18.68
N ASP A 274 -17.68 14.02 19.07
CA ASP A 274 -18.66 13.08 19.62
C ASP A 274 -19.21 12.16 18.53
N ILE A 275 -19.38 12.65 17.30
CA ILE A 275 -19.72 11.75 16.17
C ILE A 275 -18.59 10.77 15.87
N LEU A 276 -17.33 11.21 15.85
CA LEU A 276 -16.19 10.31 15.59
C LEU A 276 -16.05 9.24 16.68
N ARG A 277 -16.25 9.62 17.96
CA ARG A 277 -16.30 8.67 19.07
C ARG A 277 -17.41 7.64 18.91
N ARG A 278 -18.61 8.06 18.51
CA ARG A 278 -19.73 7.14 18.25
C ARG A 278 -19.44 6.21 17.08
N MET A 279 -18.80 6.70 16.02
CA MET A 279 -18.34 5.87 14.90
C MET A 279 -17.30 4.85 15.38
N ALA A 280 -16.28 5.27 16.13
CA ALA A 280 -15.27 4.36 16.68
C ALA A 280 -15.91 3.26 17.54
N ALA A 281 -16.85 3.63 18.43
CA ALA A 281 -17.59 2.69 19.25
C ALA A 281 -18.51 1.74 18.45
N SER A 282 -18.85 2.09 17.21
CA SER A 282 -19.72 1.30 16.33
C SER A 282 -18.95 0.44 15.32
N GLY A 283 -17.61 0.50 15.29
CA GLY A 283 -16.75 -0.37 14.48
C GLY A 283 -15.90 0.31 13.42
N TRP A 284 -16.04 1.61 13.20
CA TRP A 284 -15.13 2.36 12.32
C TRP A 284 -13.74 2.46 12.92
N GLU A 285 -12.71 2.31 12.09
CA GLU A 285 -11.33 2.51 12.50
C GLU A 285 -10.89 3.95 12.26
N PHE A 286 -9.99 4.43 13.09
CA PHE A 286 -9.30 5.70 12.88
C PHE A 286 -7.79 5.48 12.96
N GLY A 287 -7.06 6.18 12.09
CA GLY A 287 -5.61 6.15 12.01
C GLY A 287 -5.01 7.55 11.93
N PHE A 288 -3.69 7.61 11.92
CA PHE A 288 -2.97 8.87 11.78
C PHE A 288 -2.66 9.18 10.31
N HIS A 289 -3.13 10.31 9.79
CA HIS A 289 -2.68 10.82 8.49
C HIS A 289 -1.45 11.70 8.69
N ALA A 290 -0.27 11.10 8.55
CA ALA A 290 0.99 11.74 8.89
C ALA A 290 1.31 12.87 7.92
N PRO A 291 1.73 14.05 8.42
CA PRO A 291 2.01 15.20 7.58
C PRO A 291 3.23 15.01 6.68
N ILE A 292 3.26 15.74 5.56
CA ILE A 292 4.46 15.86 4.74
C ILE A 292 5.54 16.51 5.59
N ASP A 293 6.67 15.84 5.67
CA ASP A 293 7.90 16.32 6.31
C ASP A 293 7.81 16.45 7.83
N PRO A 294 7.79 15.33 8.57
CA PRO A 294 8.30 15.29 9.92
C PRO A 294 9.82 15.12 9.83
N GLU A 295 10.56 16.16 9.45
CA GLU A 295 12.04 16.19 9.46
C GLU A 295 12.53 15.63 10.83
N ASN A 296 12.80 14.32 10.85
CA ASN A 296 13.36 13.52 11.94
C ASN A 296 12.75 13.58 13.35
N LYS A 297 11.52 14.03 13.54
CA LYS A 297 10.91 14.04 14.88
C LYS A 297 10.06 12.80 15.10
N LEU A 298 10.64 11.78 15.76
CA LEU A 298 9.86 10.71 16.40
C LEU A 298 8.68 11.31 17.19
N ASP A 299 8.92 12.44 17.85
CA ASP A 299 7.92 13.24 18.56
C ASP A 299 6.68 13.55 17.71
N ALA A 300 6.81 13.81 16.40
CA ALA A 300 5.65 14.11 15.56
C ALA A 300 4.68 12.92 15.44
N PHE A 301 5.21 11.70 15.33
CA PHE A 301 4.40 10.48 15.27
C PHE A 301 3.79 10.16 16.64
N VAL A 302 4.60 10.25 17.70
CA VAL A 302 4.16 9.98 19.08
C VAL A 302 3.09 10.97 19.52
N GLU A 303 3.35 12.28 19.36
CA GLU A 303 2.40 13.33 19.74
C GLU A 303 1.15 13.29 18.85
N GLY A 304 1.31 13.04 17.54
CA GLY A 304 0.19 12.92 16.60
C GLY A 304 -0.75 11.80 16.98
N LYS A 305 -0.18 10.62 17.25
CA LYS A 305 -0.92 9.46 17.72
C LYS A 305 -1.63 9.75 19.04
N ARG A 306 -0.86 10.17 20.06
CA ARG A 306 -1.37 10.45 21.40
C ARG A 306 -2.52 11.45 21.37
N TRP A 307 -2.38 12.52 20.60
CA TRP A 307 -3.41 13.55 20.49
C TRP A 307 -4.71 13.01 19.90
N ILE A 308 -4.63 12.19 18.84
CA ILE A 308 -5.81 11.56 18.24
C ILE A 308 -6.46 10.60 19.24
N GLU A 309 -5.68 9.76 19.92
CA GLU A 309 -6.18 8.82 20.92
C GLU A 309 -6.88 9.53 22.09
N GLU A 310 -6.32 10.65 22.57
CA GLU A 310 -6.94 11.49 23.62
C GLU A 310 -8.28 12.07 23.16
N LYS A 311 -8.39 12.49 21.90
CA LYS A 311 -9.64 13.03 21.36
C LYS A 311 -10.69 11.95 21.13
N LEU A 312 -10.30 10.80 20.58
CA LEU A 312 -11.18 9.67 20.27
C LEU A 312 -11.52 8.81 21.49
N ARG A 313 -10.71 8.87 22.56
CA ARG A 313 -10.81 7.99 23.74
C ARG A 313 -10.70 6.49 23.40
N THR A 314 -9.97 6.18 22.33
CA THR A 314 -9.66 4.82 21.89
C THR A 314 -8.26 4.80 21.27
N PRO A 315 -7.50 3.70 21.37
CA PRO A 315 -6.22 3.58 20.68
C PRO A 315 -6.38 3.60 19.16
N ILE A 316 -5.32 4.03 18.46
CA ILE A 316 -5.18 3.89 17.02
C ILE A 316 -3.96 3.03 16.68
N TYR A 317 -4.04 2.26 15.60
CA TYR A 317 -3.00 1.28 15.24
C TYR A 317 -2.38 1.52 13.87
N GLY A 318 -3.10 2.16 12.97
CA GLY A 318 -2.68 2.45 11.60
C GLY A 318 -2.22 3.87 11.38
N LEU A 319 -1.43 4.06 10.33
CA LEU A 319 -1.16 5.36 9.76
C LEU A 319 -1.07 5.31 8.23
N ARG A 320 -1.19 6.48 7.62
CA ARG A 320 -0.86 6.72 6.22
C ARG A 320 -0.18 8.08 6.08
N HIS A 321 0.88 8.16 5.29
CA HIS A 321 1.55 9.43 5.00
C HIS A 321 0.81 10.20 3.93
N HIS A 322 0.49 11.46 4.22
CA HIS A 322 -0.03 12.43 3.27
C HIS A 322 0.88 12.51 2.03
N TYR A 323 0.31 12.46 0.82
CA TYR A 323 1.05 12.38 -0.45
C TYR A 323 2.03 11.18 -0.57
N TRP A 324 1.79 10.08 0.15
CA TRP A 324 2.70 8.92 0.17
C TRP A 324 4.12 9.29 0.63
N ALA A 325 4.23 10.33 1.47
CA ALA A 325 5.45 11.04 1.82
C ALA A 325 6.35 10.32 2.86
N LEU A 326 6.39 9.01 2.78
CA LEU A 326 7.42 8.22 3.43
C LEU A 326 8.81 8.63 2.88
N ASP A 327 9.85 8.61 3.71
CA ASP A 327 11.21 8.88 3.25
C ASP A 327 11.72 7.71 2.41
N TRP A 328 11.57 7.83 1.08
CA TRP A 328 11.97 6.80 0.12
C TRP A 328 13.48 6.70 -0.08
N THR A 329 14.27 7.58 0.54
CA THR A 329 15.74 7.43 0.56
C THR A 329 16.17 6.35 1.57
N LYS A 330 15.44 6.25 2.70
CA LYS A 330 15.67 5.27 3.78
C LYS A 330 14.35 4.83 4.42
N PRO A 331 13.51 4.09 3.68
CA PRO A 331 12.16 3.74 4.14
C PRO A 331 12.15 2.99 5.48
N GLN A 332 13.13 2.10 5.70
CA GLN A 332 13.30 1.33 6.94
C GLN A 332 13.45 2.22 8.18
N VAL A 333 14.07 3.39 8.05
CA VAL A 333 14.24 4.34 9.16
C VAL A 333 12.90 4.96 9.55
N THR A 334 12.04 5.22 8.57
CA THR A 334 10.68 5.72 8.83
C THR A 334 9.82 4.65 9.49
N PHE A 335 9.87 3.41 9.01
CA PHE A 335 9.14 2.29 9.62
C PHE A 335 9.58 2.01 11.07
N ARG A 336 10.87 2.11 11.40
CA ARG A 336 11.33 2.01 12.80
C ARG A 336 10.68 3.08 13.68
N LYS A 337 10.60 4.33 13.21
CA LYS A 337 9.89 5.40 13.95
C LYS A 337 8.41 5.12 14.13
N HIS A 338 7.76 4.47 13.15
CA HIS A 338 6.37 4.03 13.29
C HIS A 338 6.22 3.00 14.42
N ILE A 339 7.13 2.02 14.47
CA ILE A 339 7.18 1.00 15.54
C ILE A 339 7.43 1.65 16.90
N ASP A 340 8.40 2.57 16.98
CA ASP A 340 8.73 3.29 18.22
C ASP A 340 7.55 4.16 18.71
N ALA A 341 6.74 4.69 17.80
CA ALA A 341 5.49 5.37 18.11
C ALA A 341 4.31 4.41 18.41
N GLY A 342 4.53 3.10 18.32
CA GLY A 342 3.56 2.05 18.66
C GLY A 342 2.51 1.77 17.59
N PHE A 343 2.73 2.18 16.34
CA PHE A 343 1.87 1.76 15.23
C PHE A 343 2.10 0.29 14.90
N ARG A 344 1.03 -0.39 14.45
CA ARG A 344 1.06 -1.82 14.10
C ARG A 344 1.04 -2.05 12.60
N TYR A 345 0.51 -1.08 11.85
CA TYR A 345 0.53 -1.11 10.41
C TYR A 345 0.65 0.28 9.78
N ASP A 346 1.17 0.29 8.56
CA ASP A 346 1.20 1.42 7.63
C ASP A 346 0.31 1.05 6.43
N THR A 347 -0.06 2.06 5.61
CA THR A 347 -0.70 1.85 4.29
C THR A 347 -0.15 2.80 3.23
N SER A 348 1.08 3.28 3.42
CA SER A 348 1.66 4.39 2.66
C SER A 348 2.39 3.96 1.39
N ILE A 349 2.56 2.65 1.14
CA ILE A 349 3.18 2.16 -0.08
C ILE A 349 2.14 2.13 -1.20
N ALA A 350 2.11 3.23 -1.93
CA ALA A 350 1.36 3.38 -3.17
C ALA A 350 2.23 4.03 -4.26
N TRP A 351 1.80 3.89 -5.51
CA TRP A 351 2.29 4.77 -6.57
C TRP A 351 1.73 6.18 -6.37
N LYS A 352 2.46 7.19 -6.88
CA LYS A 352 2.03 8.59 -6.77
C LYS A 352 0.86 8.93 -7.70
N ASP A 353 0.86 8.36 -8.90
CA ASP A 353 0.12 8.88 -10.05
C ASP A 353 -0.69 7.82 -10.82
N ILE A 354 -0.62 6.56 -10.43
CA ILE A 354 -1.32 5.45 -11.10
C ILE A 354 -1.85 4.43 -10.09
N ALA A 355 -2.92 3.73 -10.44
CA ALA A 355 -3.34 2.56 -9.67
C ALA A 355 -2.40 1.38 -9.96
N GLY A 356 -2.13 0.52 -8.97
CA GLY A 356 -1.22 -0.61 -9.13
C GLY A 356 -0.55 -1.07 -7.84
N PHE A 357 0.56 -1.79 -7.97
CA PHE A 357 1.26 -2.44 -6.85
C PHE A 357 2.71 -1.98 -6.80
N ARG A 358 3.01 -0.99 -5.97
CA ARG A 358 4.38 -0.45 -5.83
C ARG A 358 5.35 -1.46 -5.24
N ALA A 359 4.95 -2.13 -4.15
CA ALA A 359 5.66 -3.29 -3.58
C ALA A 359 5.54 -4.57 -4.44
N ALA A 360 4.88 -4.48 -5.61
CA ALA A 360 4.56 -5.61 -6.48
C ALA A 360 3.84 -6.76 -5.76
N THR A 361 3.13 -6.47 -4.68
CA THR A 361 2.25 -7.41 -4.00
C THR A 361 0.91 -6.79 -3.62
N CYS A 362 -0.11 -7.63 -3.51
CA CYS A 362 -1.45 -7.25 -3.03
C CYS A 362 -1.78 -7.81 -1.63
N HIS A 363 -0.77 -8.36 -0.93
CA HIS A 363 -0.94 -8.88 0.43
C HIS A 363 -0.19 -8.02 1.44
N PRO A 364 -0.66 -8.00 2.71
CA PRO A 364 0.12 -7.45 3.81
C PRO A 364 1.48 -8.13 3.91
N PHE A 365 2.53 -7.34 4.14
CA PHE A 365 3.89 -7.86 4.33
C PHE A 365 4.61 -7.07 5.42
N ARG A 366 5.73 -7.60 5.91
CA ARG A 366 6.58 -6.88 6.86
C ARG A 366 7.76 -6.29 6.11
N PRO A 367 7.94 -4.96 6.04
CA PRO A 367 9.08 -4.37 5.36
C PRO A 367 10.40 -4.93 5.88
N PHE A 368 11.34 -5.23 4.97
CA PHE A 368 12.65 -5.76 5.34
C PHE A 368 13.59 -4.64 5.74
N ASP A 369 14.31 -4.83 6.84
CA ASP A 369 15.36 -3.93 7.30
C ASP A 369 16.72 -4.42 6.80
N PRO A 370 17.32 -3.79 5.77
CA PRO A 370 18.60 -4.24 5.22
C PRO A 370 19.77 -4.03 6.18
N GLU A 371 19.66 -3.14 7.18
CA GLU A 371 20.72 -2.91 8.16
C GLU A 371 20.72 -3.98 9.26
N GLN A 372 19.54 -4.48 9.63
CA GLN A 372 19.37 -5.52 10.66
C GLN A 372 19.12 -6.92 10.08
N GLU A 373 19.10 -7.03 8.75
CA GLU A 373 18.84 -8.24 7.96
C GLU A 373 17.62 -9.04 8.41
N ARG A 374 16.53 -8.35 8.76
CA ARG A 374 15.30 -8.97 9.27
C ARG A 374 14.06 -8.17 8.90
N PRO A 375 12.87 -8.80 8.82
CA PRO A 375 11.62 -8.07 8.73
C PRO A 375 11.39 -7.20 9.98
N LEU A 376 10.86 -6.00 9.78
CA LEU A 376 10.41 -5.10 10.83
C LEU A 376 9.09 -5.61 11.46
N ASP A 377 8.86 -5.29 12.73
CA ASP A 377 7.62 -5.69 13.44
C ASP A 377 6.48 -4.68 13.21
N ILE A 378 6.24 -4.38 11.94
CA ILE A 378 5.12 -3.58 11.45
C ILE A 378 4.63 -4.20 10.14
N TYR A 379 3.32 -4.22 9.94
CA TYR A 379 2.76 -4.62 8.65
C TYR A 379 2.65 -3.40 7.74
N GLU A 380 3.07 -3.55 6.50
CA GLU A 380 2.56 -2.71 5.43
C GLU A 380 1.40 -3.41 4.73
N ILE A 381 0.31 -2.68 4.48
CA ILE A 381 -0.84 -3.09 3.68
C ILE A 381 -0.91 -2.14 2.46
N PRO A 382 -0.27 -2.50 1.32
CA PRO A 382 -0.08 -1.58 0.19
C PRO A 382 -1.37 -1.04 -0.38
N THR A 383 -1.46 0.28 -0.50
CA THR A 383 -2.61 0.93 -1.15
C THR A 383 -2.54 0.73 -2.65
N CYS A 384 -3.53 0.01 -3.20
CA CYS A 384 -3.53 -0.37 -4.62
C CYS A 384 -4.32 0.58 -5.52
N LEU A 385 -5.28 1.32 -4.94
CA LEU A 385 -6.20 2.18 -5.67
C LEU A 385 -6.60 3.38 -4.81
N MET A 386 -6.42 4.58 -5.36
CA MET A 386 -6.87 5.85 -4.78
C MET A 386 -7.75 6.56 -5.81
N ASP A 387 -8.73 7.33 -5.37
CA ASP A 387 -9.60 8.13 -6.24
C ASP A 387 -8.82 8.94 -7.30
N GLY A 388 -7.80 9.69 -6.89
CA GLY A 388 -6.98 10.52 -7.79
C GLY A 388 -6.07 9.73 -8.74
N HIS A 389 -5.94 8.40 -8.59
CA HIS A 389 -5.23 7.56 -9.56
C HIS A 389 -6.06 7.32 -10.84
N ILE A 390 -7.38 7.17 -10.69
CA ILE A 390 -8.27 6.72 -11.77
C ILE A 390 -9.24 7.83 -12.22
N ILE A 391 -9.57 8.79 -11.36
CA ILE A 391 -10.50 9.88 -11.69
C ILE A 391 -9.71 11.11 -12.13
N LYS A 392 -9.26 11.10 -13.39
CA LYS A 392 -8.54 12.24 -14.00
C LYS A 392 -9.48 13.31 -14.54
N ASN A 393 -10.66 12.87 -14.99
CA ASN A 393 -11.75 13.72 -15.43
C ASN A 393 -13.05 13.23 -14.75
N PRO A 394 -13.75 14.07 -13.98
CA PRO A 394 -14.98 13.68 -13.29
C PRO A 394 -16.13 13.26 -14.22
N ASP A 395 -16.05 13.59 -15.51
CA ASP A 395 -17.03 13.18 -16.52
C ASP A 395 -16.77 11.78 -17.10
N ASP A 396 -15.58 11.19 -16.88
CA ASP A 396 -15.18 9.89 -17.43
C ASP A 396 -15.37 8.73 -16.42
N VAL A 397 -16.58 8.61 -15.89
CA VAL A 397 -16.93 7.63 -14.84
C VAL A 397 -16.66 6.20 -15.30
N SER A 398 -17.10 5.82 -16.50
CA SER A 398 -17.00 4.44 -17.00
C SER A 398 -15.55 3.97 -17.14
N SER A 399 -14.67 4.82 -17.66
CA SER A 399 -13.24 4.52 -17.79
C SER A 399 -12.57 4.37 -16.43
N ALA A 400 -12.87 5.28 -15.48
CA ALA A 400 -12.35 5.20 -14.12
C ALA A 400 -12.79 3.91 -13.41
N VAL A 401 -14.07 3.53 -13.55
CA VAL A 401 -14.60 2.28 -13.01
C VAL A 401 -13.90 1.06 -13.62
N GLU A 402 -13.74 0.99 -14.94
CA GLU A 402 -13.05 -0.13 -15.58
C GLU A 402 -11.58 -0.22 -15.16
N GLU A 403 -10.88 0.91 -15.04
CA GLU A 403 -9.51 0.93 -14.54
C GLU A 403 -9.41 0.39 -13.12
N GLY A 404 -10.31 0.83 -12.23
CA GLY A 404 -10.39 0.34 -10.85
C GLY A 404 -10.71 -1.16 -10.79
N LEU A 405 -11.74 -1.62 -11.50
CA LEU A 405 -12.11 -3.03 -11.58
C LEU A 405 -10.98 -3.90 -12.16
N GLY A 406 -10.17 -3.37 -13.07
CA GLY A 406 -8.97 -4.04 -13.58
C GLY A 406 -7.90 -4.32 -12.53
N ILE A 407 -7.74 -3.44 -11.53
CA ILE A 407 -6.86 -3.69 -10.37
C ILE A 407 -7.50 -4.70 -9.43
N VAL A 408 -8.78 -4.53 -9.12
CA VAL A 408 -9.55 -5.43 -8.24
C VAL A 408 -9.50 -6.87 -8.74
N ARG A 409 -9.68 -7.11 -10.05
CA ARG A 409 -9.58 -8.45 -10.65
C ARG A 409 -8.26 -9.16 -10.31
N LYS A 410 -7.13 -8.45 -10.38
CA LYS A 410 -5.81 -9.02 -10.05
C LYS A 410 -5.67 -9.37 -8.57
N VAL A 411 -6.24 -8.55 -7.69
CA VAL A 411 -6.25 -8.85 -6.25
C VAL A 411 -7.10 -10.09 -5.96
N LYS A 412 -8.29 -10.18 -6.57
CA LYS A 412 -9.18 -11.34 -6.44
C LYS A 412 -8.53 -12.62 -6.94
N GLU A 413 -7.84 -12.57 -8.08
CA GLU A 413 -7.10 -13.70 -8.66
C GLU A 413 -6.00 -14.24 -7.73
N GLN A 414 -5.37 -13.37 -6.94
CA GLN A 414 -4.29 -13.75 -6.01
C GLN A 414 -4.79 -13.96 -4.56
N GLY A 415 -6.04 -13.59 -4.27
CA GLY A 415 -6.65 -13.68 -2.96
C GLY A 415 -6.07 -12.71 -1.92
N GLY A 416 -5.67 -11.51 -2.35
CA GLY A 416 -5.08 -10.47 -1.51
C GLY A 416 -6.10 -9.53 -0.86
N VAL A 417 -5.67 -8.28 -0.59
CA VAL A 417 -6.51 -7.21 -0.03
C VAL A 417 -6.69 -6.09 -1.06
N VAL A 418 -7.95 -5.75 -1.34
CA VAL A 418 -8.29 -4.57 -2.14
C VAL A 418 -8.29 -3.37 -1.21
N VAL A 419 -7.17 -2.65 -1.17
CA VAL A 419 -7.07 -1.40 -0.40
C VAL A 419 -7.50 -0.23 -1.28
N LEU A 420 -8.62 0.38 -0.90
CA LEU A 420 -9.25 1.53 -1.57
C LEU A 420 -9.02 2.78 -0.73
N ASP A 421 -8.54 3.85 -1.34
CA ASP A 421 -8.38 5.16 -0.72
C ASP A 421 -9.24 6.22 -1.41
N TRP A 422 -10.27 6.68 -0.72
CA TRP A 422 -11.13 7.76 -1.18
C TRP A 422 -11.13 8.87 -0.15
N HIS A 423 -10.77 10.08 -0.54
CA HIS A 423 -10.69 11.19 0.41
C HIS A 423 -12.04 11.43 1.09
N THR A 424 -12.04 11.82 2.36
CA THR A 424 -13.28 12.08 3.11
C THR A 424 -14.20 13.09 2.43
N GLU A 425 -13.59 14.05 1.74
CA GLU A 425 -14.21 15.11 0.98
C GLU A 425 -15.01 14.58 -0.20
N THR A 426 -14.74 13.38 -0.70
CA THR A 426 -15.51 12.78 -1.79
C THR A 426 -17.01 12.71 -1.46
N ALA A 427 -17.38 12.45 -0.20
CA ALA A 427 -18.80 12.32 0.17
C ALA A 427 -19.54 13.67 0.23
N CYS A 428 -18.83 14.80 0.40
CA CYS A 428 -19.44 16.09 0.75
C CYS A 428 -19.01 17.27 -0.15
N ASN A 429 -17.90 17.15 -0.88
CA ASN A 429 -17.32 18.22 -1.68
C ASN A 429 -17.71 18.13 -3.15
N ALA A 430 -18.91 18.62 -3.46
CA ALA A 430 -19.44 18.65 -4.83
C ALA A 430 -18.62 19.53 -5.81
N TYR A 431 -17.72 20.39 -5.31
CA TYR A 431 -16.90 21.27 -6.15
C TYR A 431 -15.81 20.52 -6.90
N ASN A 432 -14.96 19.80 -6.14
CA ASN A 432 -13.78 19.16 -6.69
C ASN A 432 -13.95 17.65 -6.90
N TYR A 433 -14.87 17.02 -6.16
CA TYR A 433 -15.02 15.57 -6.12
C TYR A 433 -16.30 15.08 -6.80
N ARG A 434 -16.78 15.82 -7.81
CA ARG A 434 -17.92 15.40 -8.62
C ARG A 434 -17.66 13.98 -9.16
N SER A 435 -18.68 13.13 -9.08
CA SER A 435 -18.66 11.73 -9.52
C SER A 435 -17.73 10.78 -8.74
N HIS A 436 -16.91 11.24 -7.79
CA HIS A 436 -15.94 10.37 -7.11
C HIS A 436 -16.62 9.29 -6.27
N LEU A 437 -17.70 9.64 -5.55
CA LEU A 437 -18.50 8.69 -4.80
C LEU A 437 -19.24 7.71 -5.73
N THR A 438 -19.68 8.19 -6.89
CA THR A 438 -20.32 7.35 -7.92
C THR A 438 -19.34 6.29 -8.44
N VAL A 439 -18.10 6.67 -8.74
CA VAL A 439 -17.04 5.73 -9.16
C VAL A 439 -16.76 4.71 -8.07
N LEU A 440 -16.57 5.15 -6.81
CA LEU A 440 -16.38 4.22 -5.68
C LEU A 440 -17.52 3.21 -5.60
N ARG A 441 -18.77 3.70 -5.67
CA ARG A 441 -19.96 2.86 -5.60
C ARG A 441 -19.96 1.77 -6.67
N HIS A 442 -19.68 2.11 -7.92
CA HIS A 442 -19.63 1.14 -9.01
C HIS A 442 -18.47 0.13 -8.90
N ILE A 443 -17.39 0.49 -8.22
CA ILE A 443 -16.29 -0.45 -7.93
C ILE A 443 -16.63 -1.34 -6.73
N LEU A 444 -17.21 -0.77 -5.67
CA LEU A 444 -17.39 -1.40 -4.37
C LEU A 444 -18.62 -2.32 -4.31
N GLU A 445 -19.76 -1.92 -4.88
CA GLU A 445 -21.00 -2.70 -4.80
C GLU A 445 -20.84 -4.13 -5.33
N PRO A 446 -20.21 -4.38 -6.49
CA PRO A 446 -19.96 -5.75 -6.96
C PRO A 446 -19.07 -6.58 -6.05
N LEU A 447 -18.28 -5.96 -5.17
CA LEU A 447 -17.40 -6.64 -4.22
C LEU A 447 -18.10 -6.99 -2.91
N LEU A 448 -19.05 -6.15 -2.49
CA LEU A 448 -19.88 -6.44 -1.33
C LEU A 448 -20.90 -7.56 -1.61
N GLU A 449 -21.33 -7.69 -2.86
CA GLU A 449 -22.21 -8.77 -3.33
C GLU A 449 -21.46 -10.09 -3.57
N ASP A 450 -20.13 -10.07 -3.62
CA ASP A 450 -19.30 -11.23 -3.93
C ASP A 450 -19.08 -12.13 -2.71
N GLY A 451 -20.10 -12.96 -2.46
CA GLY A 451 -20.03 -14.21 -1.69
C GLY A 451 -19.34 -14.08 -0.36
#